data_AF-A0A3P6SM80-F1
#
_entry.id   AF-A0A3P6SM80-F1
#
_cell.length_a   1.000
_cell.length_b   1.000
_cell.length_c   1.000
_cell.angle_alpha   90.00
_cell.angle_beta   90.00
_cell.angle_gamma   90.00
#
_symmetry.space_group_name_H-M   'P 1'
#
loop_
_entity.id
_entity.type
_entity.pdbx_description
1 polymer ?
#
loop_
_entity_poly.entity_id
_entity_poly.type
_entity_poly.pdbx_seq_one_letter_code
_entity_poly.pdbx_strand_id
1 'polypeptide(L)'
;MAGVSRSASLVMIYLVKYERMTLRQAYHYVKSCRPIIRPNVGFWKQMVDYEKRFRGSASVTMVMTNQCDLPIPDIYVDDLKRAQDREQQQQQQKVSSSTLIRQPIALSLTKRRGYSARFVCISIS
;
A
#
# COMPACT_ATOMS: atom_id res chain seq x y z
N MET A 1 5.07 -7.29 23.12
CA MET A 1 3.71 -7.85 22.99
C MET A 1 2.87 -6.96 22.07
N ALA A 2 2.22 -7.51 21.03
CA ALA A 2 1.60 -6.71 19.96
C ALA A 2 0.06 -6.67 20.06
N GLY A 3 -0.47 -5.65 20.75
CA GLY A 3 -1.91 -5.32 20.80
C GLY A 3 -2.40 -4.59 19.54
N VAL A 4 -2.05 -5.11 18.36
CA VAL A 4 -2.29 -4.45 17.06
C VAL A 4 -3.62 -4.87 16.45
N SER A 5 -4.01 -6.14 16.60
CA SER A 5 -5.13 -6.72 15.85
C SER A 5 -6.19 -7.37 16.74
N ARG A 6 -5.88 -8.50 17.42
CA ARG A 6 -6.85 -9.23 18.25
C ARG A 6 -7.43 -8.40 19.39
N SER A 7 -6.57 -7.84 20.26
CA SER A 7 -7.03 -7.03 21.39
C SER A 7 -7.76 -5.76 20.95
N ALA A 8 -7.26 -5.08 19.90
CA ALA A 8 -7.92 -3.91 19.34
C ALA A 8 -9.33 -4.24 18.83
N SER A 9 -9.51 -5.39 18.18
CA SER A 9 -10.81 -5.85 17.68
C SER A 9 -11.81 -6.07 18.81
N LEU A 10 -11.39 -6.72 19.89
CA LEU A 10 -12.23 -6.93 21.08
C LEU A 10 -12.62 -5.60 21.74
N VAL A 11 -11.70 -4.66 21.88
CA VAL A 11 -11.97 -3.33 22.43
C VAL A 11 -12.99 -2.58 21.56
N MET A 12 -12.84 -2.59 20.24
CA MET A 12 -13.81 -1.92 19.36
C MET A 12 -15.21 -2.53 19.47
N ILE A 13 -15.33 -3.85 19.50
CA ILE A 13 -16.64 -4.51 19.69
C ILE A 13 -17.24 -4.19 21.06
N TYR A 14 -16.41 -4.13 22.11
CA TYR A 14 -16.87 -3.70 23.42
C TYR A 14 -17.47 -2.29 23.37
N LEU A 15 -16.80 -1.33 22.73
CA LEU A 15 -17.31 0.03 22.58
C LEU A 15 -18.62 0.07 21.77
N VAL A 16 -18.73 -0.73 20.71
CA VAL A 16 -19.97 -0.83 19.93
C VAL A 16 -21.13 -1.35 20.80
N LYS A 17 -20.87 -2.36 21.64
CA LYS A 17 -21.89 -3.02 22.47
C LYS A 17 -22.33 -2.17 23.67
N TYR A 18 -21.39 -1.56 24.38
CA TYR A 18 -21.64 -0.95 25.69
C TYR A 18 -21.65 0.59 25.65
N GLU A 19 -20.88 1.21 24.75
CA GLU A 19 -20.76 2.69 24.67
C GLU A 19 -21.64 3.30 23.57
N ARG A 20 -22.51 2.50 22.93
CA ARG A 20 -23.40 2.90 21.82
C ARG A 20 -22.69 3.54 20.62
N MET A 21 -21.38 3.38 20.50
CA MET A 21 -20.59 3.88 19.38
C MET A 21 -20.89 3.07 18.10
N THR A 22 -20.73 3.71 16.94
CA THR A 22 -20.61 2.96 15.68
C THR A 22 -19.22 2.33 15.57
N LEU A 23 -19.07 1.30 14.75
CA LEU A 23 -17.78 0.63 14.52
C LEU A 23 -16.73 1.62 13.99
N ARG A 24 -17.14 2.54 13.11
CA ARG A 24 -16.29 3.64 12.63
C ARG A 24 -15.82 4.54 13.77
N GLN A 25 -16.72 4.97 14.65
CA GLN A 25 -16.38 5.79 15.82
C GLN A 25 -15.44 5.06 16.77
N ALA A 26 -15.75 3.79 17.08
CA ALA A 26 -14.93 2.94 17.93
C ALA A 26 -13.51 2.79 17.35
N TYR A 27 -13.37 2.58 16.04
CA TYR A 27 -12.06 2.54 15.40
C TYR A 27 -11.27 3.84 15.59
N HIS A 28 -11.87 4.99 15.29
CA HIS A 28 -11.18 6.28 15.43
C HIS A 28 -10.78 6.57 16.88
N TYR A 29 -11.63 6.23 17.85
CA TYR A 29 -11.32 6.35 19.27
C TYR A 29 -10.14 5.46 19.69
N VAL A 30 -10.14 4.18 19.30
CA VAL A 30 -9.01 3.30 19.65
C VAL A 30 -7.74 3.72 18.89
N LYS A 31 -7.87 4.21 17.65
CA LYS A 31 -6.75 4.72 16.85
C LYS A 31 -6.12 5.97 17.46
N SER A 32 -6.92 6.89 18.02
CA SER A 32 -6.39 8.08 18.71
C SER A 32 -5.63 7.71 19.98
N CYS A 33 -6.11 6.69 20.72
CA CYS A 33 -5.42 6.21 21.92
C CYS A 33 -4.17 5.37 21.56
N ARG A 34 -4.21 4.62 20.46
CA ARG A 34 -3.14 3.71 20.04
C ARG A 34 -2.98 3.72 18.51
N PRO A 35 -2.13 4.60 17.96
CA PRO A 35 -1.97 4.77 16.52
C PRO A 35 -1.49 3.51 15.78
N ILE A 36 -0.85 2.57 16.47
CA ILE A 36 -0.34 1.32 15.88
C ILE A 36 -1.44 0.28 15.59
N ILE A 37 -2.69 0.48 16.01
CA ILE A 37 -3.73 -0.52 15.73
C ILE A 37 -3.93 -0.72 14.22
N ARG A 38 -4.06 -2.00 13.85
CA ARG A 38 -4.34 -2.46 12.50
C ARG A 38 -4.98 -3.84 12.56
N PRO A 39 -6.30 -3.91 12.80
CA PRO A 39 -7.04 -5.16 12.71
C PRO A 39 -6.87 -5.80 11.33
N ASN A 40 -6.82 -7.14 11.31
CA ASN A 40 -6.81 -7.91 10.08
C ASN A 40 -8.18 -7.81 9.38
N VAL A 41 -8.19 -7.88 8.05
CA VAL A 41 -9.42 -7.86 7.22
C VAL A 41 -10.44 -8.92 7.63
N GLY A 42 -10.02 -10.10 8.10
CA GLY A 42 -10.91 -11.12 8.65
C GLY A 42 -11.66 -10.66 9.90
N PHE A 43 -10.98 -9.95 10.81
CA PHE A 43 -11.64 -9.35 11.97
C PHE A 43 -12.58 -8.22 11.56
N TRP A 44 -12.19 -7.40 10.57
CA TRP A 44 -13.07 -6.36 10.05
C TRP A 44 -14.40 -6.93 9.55
N LYS A 45 -14.37 -8.00 8.74
CA LYS A 45 -15.59 -8.69 8.29
C LYS A 45 -16.47 -9.10 9.47
N GLN A 46 -15.88 -9.77 10.46
CA GLN A 46 -16.60 -10.20 11.66
C GLN A 46 -17.20 -9.03 12.45
N MET A 47 -16.46 -7.93 12.59
CA MET A 47 -16.94 -6.75 13.32
C MET A 47 -18.03 -5.99 12.56
N VAL A 48 -17.94 -5.89 11.24
CA VAL A 48 -18.96 -5.29 10.37
C VAL A 48 -20.25 -6.10 10.45
N ASP A 49 -20.16 -7.43 10.36
CA ASP A 49 -21.31 -8.32 10.50
C ASP A 49 -21.93 -8.23 11.89
N TYR A 50 -21.09 -8.11 12.93
CA TYR A 50 -21.56 -7.90 14.30
C TYR A 50 -22.31 -6.59 14.45
N GLU A 51 -21.75 -5.47 13.96
CA GLU A 51 -22.40 -4.16 14.02
C GLU A 51 -23.76 -4.20 13.30
N LYS A 52 -23.81 -4.80 12.11
CA LYS A 52 -25.04 -4.94 11.34
C LYS A 52 -26.11 -5.74 12.10
N ARG A 53 -25.73 -6.84 12.76
CA ARG A 53 -26.65 -7.65 13.59
C ARG A 53 -27.11 -6.92 14.84
N PHE A 54 -26.22 -6.16 15.47
CA PHE A 54 -26.49 -5.48 16.74
C PHE A 54 -27.27 -4.16 16.57
N ARG A 55 -26.96 -3.39 15.51
CA ARG A 55 -27.52 -2.04 15.26
C ARG A 55 -28.48 -1.97 14.07
N GLY A 56 -28.59 -3.03 13.28
CA GLY A 56 -29.38 -3.06 12.04
C GLY A 56 -28.70 -2.41 10.83
N SER A 57 -27.57 -1.72 11.02
CA SER A 57 -26.78 -1.08 9.96
C SER A 57 -25.29 -1.16 10.27
N ALA A 58 -24.46 -1.11 9.22
CA ALA A 58 -23.01 -1.09 9.35
C ALA A 58 -22.47 0.30 8.95
N SER A 59 -21.54 0.83 9.74
CA SER A 59 -20.88 2.12 9.52
C SER A 59 -19.58 2.02 8.71
N VAL A 60 -19.06 0.80 8.58
CA VAL A 60 -17.87 0.45 7.82
C VAL A 60 -18.26 -0.60 6.78
N THR A 61 -17.85 -0.37 5.54
CA THR A 61 -18.11 -1.30 4.43
C THR A 61 -16.82 -1.94 3.94
N MET A 62 -16.91 -3.21 3.52
CA MET A 62 -15.79 -3.92 2.91
C MET A 62 -15.80 -3.64 1.41
N VAL A 63 -14.78 -2.94 0.92
CA VAL A 63 -14.64 -2.51 -0.48
C VAL A 63 -13.57 -3.31 -1.21
N MET A 64 -13.82 -3.61 -2.47
CA MET A 64 -12.83 -4.21 -3.37
C MET A 64 -11.98 -3.11 -3.98
N THR A 65 -10.67 -3.32 -4.05
CA THR A 65 -9.74 -2.41 -4.72
C THR A 65 -9.10 -3.16 -5.88
N ASN A 66 -8.96 -2.53 -7.04
CA ASN A 66 -8.36 -3.15 -8.24
C ASN A 66 -6.91 -3.64 -8.05
N GLN A 67 -6.30 -3.33 -6.91
CA GLN A 67 -4.89 -3.59 -6.59
C GLN A 67 -4.70 -4.72 -5.56
N CYS A 68 -5.78 -5.29 -5.02
CA CYS A 68 -5.72 -6.37 -4.03
C CYS A 68 -6.90 -7.34 -4.22
N ASP A 69 -6.62 -8.65 -4.21
CA ASP A 69 -7.66 -9.69 -4.29
C ASP A 69 -8.51 -9.80 -3.02
N LEU A 70 -8.15 -9.09 -1.94
CA LEU A 70 -8.86 -9.12 -0.67
C LEU A 70 -9.65 -7.82 -0.45
N PRO A 71 -10.93 -7.91 -0.04
CA PRO A 71 -11.67 -6.73 0.38
C PRO A 71 -11.03 -6.11 1.61
N ILE A 72 -10.94 -4.79 1.59
CA ILE A 72 -10.44 -3.96 2.70
C ILE A 72 -11.59 -3.12 3.25
N PRO A 73 -11.54 -2.70 4.53
CA PRO A 73 -12.52 -1.75 5.04
C PRO A 73 -12.33 -0.37 4.37
N ASP A 74 -13.43 0.30 4.03
CA ASP A 74 -13.45 1.64 3.43
C ASP A 74 -12.63 2.69 4.20
N ILE A 75 -12.52 2.52 5.51
CA ILE A 75 -11.75 3.39 6.42
C ILE A 75 -10.25 3.41 6.13
N TYR A 76 -9.73 2.42 5.39
CA TYR A 76 -8.32 2.38 4.99
C TYR A 76 -8.07 3.01 3.62
N VAL A 77 -9.10 3.34 2.85
CA VAL A 77 -8.94 3.83 1.47
C VAL A 77 -8.12 5.12 1.43
N ASP A 78 -8.39 6.06 2.34
CA ASP A 78 -7.65 7.32 2.42
C ASP A 78 -6.17 7.11 2.77
N ASP A 79 -5.89 6.19 3.69
CA ASP A 79 -4.52 5.82 4.08
C ASP A 79 -3.76 5.19 2.90
N LEU A 80 -4.44 4.35 2.10
CA LEU A 80 -3.88 3.76 0.89
C LEU A 80 -3.57 4.84 -0.16
N LYS A 81 -4.53 5.73 -0.46
CA LYS A 81 -4.33 6.79 -1.45
C LYS A 81 -3.13 7.67 -1.11
N ARG A 82 -3.02 8.07 0.17
CA ARG A 82 -1.87 8.85 0.67
C ARG A 82 -0.55 8.08 0.59
N ALA A 83 -0.56 6.76 0.74
CA ALA A 83 0.63 5.95 0.55
C ALA A 83 1.07 5.93 -0.92
N GLN A 84 0.13 5.73 -1.85
CA GLN A 84 0.37 5.72 -3.28
C GLN A 84 0.90 7.08 -3.78
N ASP A 85 0.31 8.18 -3.34
CA ASP A 85 0.75 9.53 -3.71
C ASP A 85 2.22 9.77 -3.29
N ARG A 86 2.61 9.27 -2.10
CA ARG A 86 3.99 9.36 -1.61
C ARG A 86 4.96 8.52 -2.41
N GLU A 87 4.56 7.34 -2.88
CA GLU A 87 5.37 6.47 -3.73
C GLU A 87 5.59 7.08 -5.12
N GLN A 88 4.55 7.67 -5.71
CA GLN A 88 4.62 8.34 -7.01
C GLN A 88 5.55 9.56 -6.98
N GLN A 89 5.46 10.38 -5.92
CA GLN A 89 6.37 11.52 -5.74
C GLN A 89 7.84 11.09 -5.65
N GLN A 90 8.12 9.99 -4.93
CA GLN A 90 9.47 9.44 -4.82
C GLN A 90 9.99 8.91 -6.16
N GLN A 91 9.14 8.30 -6.99
CA GLN A 91 9.52 7.85 -8.33
C GLN A 91 9.80 9.03 -9.27
N GLN A 92 9.00 10.09 -9.23
CA GLN A 92 9.21 11.28 -10.06
C GLN A 92 10.52 12.02 -9.71
N GLN A 93 10.89 12.04 -8.44
CA GLN A 93 12.14 12.64 -7.97
C GLN A 93 13.39 11.80 -8.33
N LYS A 94 13.26 10.46 -8.37
CA LYS A 94 14.32 9.56 -8.85
C LYS A 94 14.56 9.65 -10.35
N VAL A 95 13.50 9.78 -11.16
CA VAL A 95 13.63 9.94 -12.62
C VAL A 95 14.36 11.24 -12.97
N SER A 96 14.02 12.36 -12.31
CA SER A 96 14.67 13.66 -12.55
C SER A 96 16.16 13.69 -12.17
N SER A 97 16.59 12.87 -11.19
CA SER A 97 18.00 12.80 -10.79
C SER A 97 18.85 11.91 -11.71
N SER A 98 18.22 11.02 -12.49
CA SER A 98 18.90 10.13 -13.45
C SER A 98 19.10 10.73 -14.86
N THR A 99 18.50 11.88 -15.17
CA THR A 99 18.55 12.48 -16.53
C THR A 99 19.81 13.34 -16.82
N LEU A 100 20.75 13.50 -15.87
CA LEU A 100 21.98 14.28 -16.07
C LEU A 100 23.23 13.45 -16.46
N ILE A 101 23.10 12.31 -17.16
CA ILE A 101 24.25 11.66 -17.80
C ILE A 101 23.90 11.18 -19.21
N ARG A 102 23.71 12.11 -20.14
CA ARG A 102 24.10 11.94 -21.55
C ARG A 102 24.53 13.29 -22.13
N GLN A 103 25.79 13.67 -21.92
CA GLN A 103 26.46 14.53 -22.90
C GLN A 103 26.97 13.64 -24.04
N PRO A 104 26.70 13.92 -25.31
CA PRO A 104 27.41 13.28 -26.39
C PRO A 104 28.84 13.79 -26.38
N ILE A 105 29.79 12.96 -25.95
CA ILE A 105 31.21 13.26 -26.14
C ILE A 105 31.47 13.08 -27.65
N ALA A 106 31.50 14.19 -28.36
CA ALA A 106 32.08 14.25 -29.69
C ALA A 106 33.58 14.00 -29.56
N LEU A 107 34.04 12.81 -29.95
CA LEU A 107 35.46 12.55 -30.18
C LEU A 107 35.67 12.36 -31.68
N SER A 108 36.29 13.40 -32.25
CA SER A 108 36.72 13.55 -33.63
C SER A 108 37.67 12.44 -34.09
N LEU A 109 37.53 12.08 -35.38
CA LEU A 109 38.41 11.23 -36.17
C LEU A 109 39.89 11.58 -36.08
N THR A 110 40.75 10.61 -35.74
CA THR A 110 42.11 10.46 -36.32
C THR A 110 42.60 8.99 -36.31
N LYS A 111 42.31 8.26 -37.39
CA LYS A 111 43.23 7.47 -38.24
C LYS A 111 44.59 6.98 -37.63
N ARG A 112 44.72 5.67 -37.31
CA ARG A 112 45.57 4.65 -38.01
C ARG A 112 45.86 3.37 -37.20
N ARG A 113 45.67 2.24 -37.90
CA ARG A 113 46.47 0.99 -37.98
C ARG A 113 46.47 -0.02 -36.80
N GLY A 114 45.86 -1.19 -37.08
CA GLY A 114 46.56 -2.49 -36.99
C GLY A 114 45.87 -3.61 -36.19
N TYR A 115 45.75 -4.79 -36.84
CA TYR A 115 45.50 -6.14 -36.30
C TYR A 115 44.05 -6.47 -35.87
N SER A 116 43.26 -7.21 -36.68
CA SER A 116 43.28 -8.66 -36.94
C SER A 116 42.50 -9.48 -35.91
N ALA A 117 41.22 -9.71 -36.16
CA ALA A 117 40.56 -11.00 -35.95
C ALA A 117 39.28 -11.06 -36.78
N ARG A 118 39.21 -12.07 -37.65
CA ARG A 118 38.06 -12.37 -38.50
C ARG A 118 36.90 -12.90 -37.66
N PHE A 119 35.72 -12.54 -38.13
CA PHE A 119 34.40 -13.13 -37.86
C PHE A 119 34.38 -14.66 -37.83
N VAL A 120 33.31 -15.18 -37.19
CA VAL A 120 32.53 -16.44 -37.43
C VAL A 120 32.27 -17.12 -36.06
N CYS A 121 31.07 -17.54 -35.64
CA CYS A 121 29.79 -17.76 -36.32
C CYS A 121 28.61 -17.61 -35.34
N ILE A 122 27.48 -17.10 -35.84
CA ILE A 122 26.13 -17.40 -35.39
C ILE A 122 25.74 -18.74 -36.03
N SER A 123 25.22 -19.70 -35.26
CA SER A 123 24.25 -20.71 -35.73
C SER A 123 23.51 -21.38 -34.56
N ILE A 124 22.23 -21.03 -34.44
CA ILE A 124 21.05 -21.88 -34.27
C ILE A 124 21.10 -22.99 -33.20
N SER A 125 20.37 -22.78 -32.10
CA SER A 125 19.08 -23.45 -31.80
C SER A 125 18.35 -22.70 -30.70
#